data_AF-W3A8U8-F1
#
_entry.id   AF-W3A8U8-F1
#
_cell.length_a   1.000
_cell.length_b   1.000
_cell.length_c   1.000
_cell.angle_alpha   90.00
_cell.angle_beta   90.00
_cell.angle_gamma   90.00
#
_symmetry.space_group_name_H-M   'P 1'
#
loop_
_entity.id
_entity.type
_entity.pdbx_description
1 polymer ?
#
loop_
_entity_poly.entity_id
_entity_poly.type
_entity_poly.pdbx_seq_one_letter_code
_entity_poly.pdbx_strand_id
1 'polypeptide(L)'
;ATSKIAGKLQIAQMKGWLQNKKSMDDVFKILTLDKGVDNILTNQNLNALGTYVNLYNKKYPGQETSVIKELMVFHGDEAVSKMLEAAKKVPETHTLAKALQTAQFKLWFVEGAKPFQIWKMLNMKKETWMMNPDAQVWRGYLEYYKLQKAANVPK
;
A
#
# COMPACT_ATOMS: atom_id res chain seq x y z
N ALA A 1 14.00 28.61 0.73
CA ALA A 1 14.64 28.30 2.04
C ALA A 1 13.71 27.54 3.00
N THR A 2 12.43 27.89 3.07
CA THR A 2 11.39 27.30 3.95
C THR A 2 11.15 25.80 3.76
N SER A 3 11.09 25.28 2.52
CA SER A 3 10.87 23.84 2.25
C SER A 3 11.95 22.92 2.84
N LYS A 4 13.23 23.34 2.82
CA LYS A 4 14.33 22.54 3.41
C LYS A 4 14.24 22.47 4.94
N ILE A 5 13.83 23.56 5.59
CA ILE A 5 13.65 23.60 7.05
C ILE A 5 12.45 22.73 7.45
N ALA A 6 11.32 22.85 6.73
CA ALA A 6 10.15 22.00 6.96
C ALA A 6 10.47 20.51 6.81
N GLY A 7 11.23 20.13 5.77
CA GLY A 7 11.67 18.74 5.58
C GLY A 7 12.56 18.23 6.72
N LYS A 8 13.52 19.05 7.20
CA LYS A 8 14.36 18.69 8.36
C LYS A 8 13.54 18.51 9.63
N LEU A 9 12.58 19.40 9.88
CA LEU A 9 11.70 19.33 11.05
C LEU A 9 10.82 18.07 11.01
N GLN A 10 10.23 17.75 9.85
CA GLN A 10 9.46 16.53 9.66
C GLN A 10 10.30 15.28 9.97
N ILE A 11 11.53 15.20 9.44
CA ILE A 11 12.43 14.08 9.72
C ILE A 11 12.77 13.98 11.21
N ALA A 12 13.03 15.11 11.88
CA ALA A 12 13.29 15.12 13.32
C ALA A 12 12.08 14.62 14.12
N GLN A 13 10.86 14.99 13.73
CA GLN A 13 9.62 14.51 14.33
C GLN A 13 9.48 12.99 14.17
N MET A 14 9.68 12.44 12.96
CA MET A 14 9.63 10.99 12.71
C MET A 14 10.67 10.22 13.52
N LYS A 15 11.89 10.76 13.65
CA LYS A 15 12.94 10.18 14.51
C LYS A 15 12.53 10.16 15.97
N GLY A 16 11.93 11.24 16.45
CA GLY A 16 11.38 11.31 17.81
C GLY A 16 10.31 10.26 18.05
N TRP A 17 9.42 10.02 17.08
CA TRP A 17 8.42 8.94 17.18
C TRP A 17 9.06 7.55 17.27
N LEU A 18 10.09 7.27 16.46
CA LEU A 18 10.84 6.02 16.51
C LEU A 18 11.65 5.81 17.79
N GLN A 19 12.18 6.88 18.39
CA GLN A 19 12.89 6.84 19.66
C GLN A 19 11.92 6.54 20.81
N ASN A 20 10.74 7.15 20.78
CA ASN A 20 9.67 6.92 21.74
C ASN A 20 8.86 5.64 21.46
N LYS A 21 9.33 4.77 20.55
CA LYS A 21 8.72 3.48 20.21
C LYS A 21 7.22 3.58 19.88
N LYS A 22 6.79 4.66 19.21
CA LYS A 22 5.41 4.78 18.75
C LYS A 22 5.05 3.61 17.83
N SER A 23 3.89 3.02 18.05
CA SER A 23 3.36 1.96 17.19
C SER A 23 2.99 2.52 15.81
N MET A 24 2.85 1.65 14.81
CA MET A 24 2.37 2.08 13.50
C MET A 24 0.94 2.67 13.60
N ASP A 25 0.08 2.08 14.43
CA ASP A 25 -1.29 2.59 14.66
C ASP A 25 -1.29 4.02 15.21
N ASP A 26 -0.40 4.33 16.15
CA ASP A 26 -0.26 5.68 16.67
C ASP A 26 0.21 6.65 15.59
N VAL A 27 1.16 6.23 14.75
CA VAL A 27 1.65 7.04 13.64
C VAL A 27 0.53 7.31 12.64
N PHE A 28 -0.31 6.32 12.32
CA PHE A 28 -1.48 6.50 11.45
C PHE A 28 -2.46 7.54 12.00
N LYS A 29 -2.78 7.45 13.30
CA LYS A 29 -3.68 8.41 13.97
C LYS A 29 -3.09 9.82 14.01
N ILE A 30 -1.80 9.95 14.32
CA ILE A 30 -1.12 11.26 14.35
C ILE A 30 -1.09 11.90 12.96
N LEU A 31 -0.89 11.08 11.91
CA LEU A 31 -0.89 11.53 10.52
C LEU A 31 -2.29 11.65 9.92
N THR A 32 -3.33 11.40 10.70
CA THR A 32 -4.75 11.40 10.28
C THR A 32 -5.03 10.50 9.08
N LEU A 33 -4.30 9.39 8.98
CA LEU A 33 -4.46 8.35 7.96
C LEU A 33 -5.43 7.26 8.42
N ASP A 34 -6.05 7.41 9.59
CA ASP A 34 -6.98 6.46 10.22
C ASP A 34 -8.45 6.67 9.82
N LYS A 35 -8.76 7.71 9.03
CA LYS A 35 -10.14 8.15 8.73
C LYS A 35 -10.79 7.43 7.53
N GLY A 36 -10.41 6.18 7.27
CA GLY A 36 -10.84 5.40 6.11
C GLY A 36 -10.00 5.66 4.85
N VAL A 37 -10.35 4.97 3.76
CA VAL A 37 -9.50 4.87 2.55
C VAL A 37 -9.70 5.99 1.53
N ASP A 38 -10.85 6.65 1.52
CA ASP A 38 -11.30 7.53 0.43
C ASP A 38 -10.32 8.66 0.10
N ASN A 39 -9.70 9.25 1.13
CA ASN A 39 -8.83 10.42 1.00
C ASN A 39 -7.36 10.13 1.31
N ILE A 40 -6.96 8.85 1.45
CA ILE A 40 -5.58 8.52 1.85
C ILE A 40 -4.56 9.02 0.82
N LEU A 41 -4.84 8.82 -0.47
CA LEU A 41 -3.88 9.17 -1.53
C LEU A 41 -3.75 10.67 -1.77
N THR A 42 -4.76 11.45 -1.39
CA THR A 42 -4.75 12.92 -1.46
C THR A 42 -4.33 13.55 -0.13
N ASN A 43 -4.19 12.75 0.94
CA ASN A 43 -3.71 13.24 2.23
C ASN A 43 -2.22 13.60 2.14
N GLN A 44 -1.90 14.87 2.36
CA GLN A 44 -0.54 15.42 2.33
C GLN A 44 0.42 14.73 3.33
N ASN A 45 -0.13 14.11 4.39
CA ASN A 45 0.64 13.39 5.40
C ASN A 45 1.07 11.97 4.96
N LEU A 46 0.58 11.45 3.83
CA LEU A 46 0.99 10.13 3.35
C LEU A 46 2.51 10.06 3.06
N ASN A 47 3.10 11.17 2.60
CA ASN A 47 4.56 11.27 2.43
C ASN A 47 5.33 11.16 3.75
N ALA A 48 4.72 11.61 4.85
CA ALA A 48 5.30 11.50 6.18
C ALA A 48 5.34 10.03 6.63
N LEU A 49 4.30 9.25 6.33
CA LEU A 49 4.29 7.80 6.56
C LEU A 49 5.40 7.10 5.76
N GLY A 50 5.57 7.45 4.49
CA GLY A 50 6.68 6.93 3.68
C GLY A 50 8.06 7.24 4.28
N THR A 51 8.24 8.44 4.82
CA THR A 51 9.46 8.82 5.53
C THR A 51 9.65 8.01 6.81
N TYR A 52 8.60 7.81 7.59
CA TYR A 52 8.63 7.01 8.81
C TYR A 52 9.00 5.55 8.51
N VAL A 53 8.34 4.90 7.53
CA VAL A 53 8.64 3.52 7.11
C VAL A 53 10.10 3.37 6.69
N ASN A 54 10.64 4.34 5.93
CA ASN A 54 12.05 4.32 5.53
C ASN A 54 13.02 4.40 6.73
N LEU A 55 12.68 5.19 7.75
CA LEU A 55 13.48 5.28 8.97
C LEU A 55 13.32 4.03 9.85
N TYR A 56 12.11 3.47 9.91
CA TYR A 56 11.81 2.23 10.63
C TYR A 56 12.64 1.07 10.07
N ASN A 57 12.59 0.84 8.74
CA ASN A 57 13.33 -0.23 8.09
C ASN A 57 14.86 -0.12 8.28
N LYS A 58 15.40 1.11 8.31
CA LYS A 58 16.82 1.34 8.61
C LYS A 58 17.19 1.02 10.04
N LYS A 59 16.27 1.21 10.98
CA LYS A 59 16.49 0.98 12.41
C LYS A 59 16.29 -0.49 12.79
N TYR A 60 15.40 -1.20 12.10
CA TYR A 60 15.05 -2.60 12.39
C TYR A 60 15.24 -3.49 11.15
N PRO A 61 16.50 -3.78 10.75
CA PRO A 61 16.78 -4.74 9.69
C PRO A 61 16.17 -6.12 10.02
N GLY A 62 15.62 -6.80 9.02
CA GLY A 62 14.91 -8.08 9.17
C GLY A 62 13.45 -7.97 9.63
N GLN A 63 12.98 -6.77 9.97
CA GLN A 63 11.58 -6.49 10.32
C GLN A 63 10.96 -5.46 9.36
N GLU A 64 11.47 -5.39 8.13
CA GLU A 64 11.09 -4.36 7.18
C GLU A 64 9.60 -4.41 6.82
N THR A 65 9.05 -3.24 6.57
CA THR A 65 7.69 -3.05 6.08
C THR A 65 7.66 -2.12 4.86
N SER A 66 6.47 -1.86 4.33
CA SER A 66 6.25 -0.93 3.23
C SER A 66 4.97 -0.14 3.47
N VAL A 67 4.85 1.04 2.84
CA VAL A 67 3.63 1.86 2.93
C VAL A 67 2.39 1.04 2.56
N ILE A 68 2.45 0.26 1.48
CA ILE A 68 1.30 -0.55 1.05
C ILE A 68 0.94 -1.65 2.07
N LYS A 69 1.95 -2.31 2.66
CA LYS A 69 1.71 -3.31 3.70
C LYS A 69 1.02 -2.70 4.92
N GLU A 70 1.50 -1.54 5.39
CA GLU A 70 0.89 -0.87 6.55
C GLU A 70 -0.52 -0.34 6.25
N LEU A 71 -0.77 0.16 5.03
CA LEU A 71 -2.12 0.55 4.62
C LEU A 71 -3.08 -0.66 4.68
N MET A 72 -2.65 -1.83 4.20
CA MET A 72 -3.46 -3.06 4.20
C MET A 72 -3.66 -3.62 5.61
N VAL A 73 -2.62 -3.59 6.46
CA VAL A 73 -2.73 -4.00 7.86
C VAL A 73 -3.74 -3.11 8.60
N PHE A 74 -3.72 -1.81 8.36
CA PHE A 74 -4.58 -0.87 9.08
C PHE A 74 -6.02 -0.83 8.55
N HIS A 75 -6.22 -0.78 7.22
CA HIS A 75 -7.53 -0.58 6.59
C HIS A 75 -8.13 -1.86 5.99
N GLY A 76 -7.37 -2.95 5.96
CA GLY A 76 -7.76 -4.22 5.35
C GLY A 76 -7.42 -4.30 3.86
N ASP A 77 -6.98 -5.48 3.44
CA ASP A 77 -6.61 -5.80 2.06
C ASP A 77 -7.69 -5.43 1.04
N GLU A 78 -8.95 -5.79 1.33
CA GLU A 78 -10.07 -5.57 0.41
C GLU A 78 -10.31 -4.08 0.15
N ALA A 79 -10.44 -3.28 1.21
CA ALA A 79 -10.72 -1.85 1.12
C ALA A 79 -9.59 -1.11 0.38
N VAL A 80 -8.34 -1.41 0.73
CA VAL A 80 -7.17 -0.79 0.09
C VAL A 80 -7.09 -1.17 -1.39
N SER A 81 -7.29 -2.45 -1.73
CA SER A 81 -7.21 -2.92 -3.12
C SER A 81 -8.22 -2.23 -4.03
N LYS A 82 -9.47 -2.12 -3.55
CA LYS A 82 -10.58 -1.49 -4.26
C LYS A 82 -10.36 0.02 -4.41
N MET A 83 -9.92 0.68 -3.34
CA MET A 83 -9.57 2.10 -3.38
C MET A 83 -8.47 2.39 -4.40
N LEU A 84 -7.39 1.59 -4.42
CA LEU A 84 -6.30 1.77 -5.39
C LEU A 84 -6.79 1.58 -6.84
N GLU A 85 -7.69 0.61 -7.09
CA GLU A 85 -8.25 0.41 -8.42
C GLU A 85 -9.14 1.58 -8.86
N ALA A 86 -9.96 2.11 -7.95
CA ALA A 86 -10.78 3.29 -8.21
C ALA A 86 -9.90 4.52 -8.47
N ALA A 87 -8.87 4.74 -7.65
CA ALA A 87 -7.98 5.89 -7.72
C ALA A 87 -7.10 5.91 -8.99
N LYS A 88 -6.92 4.78 -9.67
CA LYS A 88 -6.32 4.73 -11.02
C LYS A 88 -7.16 5.44 -12.08
N LYS A 89 -8.44 5.70 -11.83
CA LYS A 89 -9.34 6.39 -12.79
C LYS A 89 -9.33 7.90 -12.62
N VAL A 90 -8.76 8.41 -11.53
CA VAL A 90 -8.70 9.85 -11.22
C VAL A 90 -7.32 10.39 -11.61
N PRO A 91 -7.22 11.42 -12.46
CA PRO A 91 -5.93 11.93 -12.95
C PRO A 91 -4.94 12.29 -11.84
N GLU A 92 -5.41 12.93 -10.78
CA GLU A 92 -4.57 13.39 -9.66
C GLU A 92 -3.93 12.24 -8.88
N THR A 93 -4.64 11.13 -8.70
CA THR A 93 -4.15 9.97 -7.94
C THR A 93 -3.61 8.84 -8.81
N HIS A 94 -3.77 8.91 -10.14
CA HIS A 94 -3.49 7.82 -11.07
C HIS A 94 -2.10 7.20 -10.87
N THR A 95 -1.07 8.04 -10.89
CA THR A 95 0.33 7.60 -10.84
C THR A 95 0.64 6.91 -9.51
N LEU A 96 0.22 7.51 -8.39
CA LEU A 96 0.47 6.97 -7.06
C LEU A 96 -0.33 5.68 -6.83
N ALA A 97 -1.60 5.65 -7.23
CA ALA A 97 -2.46 4.48 -7.11
C ALA A 97 -1.89 3.28 -7.89
N LYS A 98 -1.45 3.51 -9.13
CA LYS A 98 -0.82 2.48 -9.96
C LYS A 98 0.48 1.94 -9.33
N ALA A 99 1.32 2.82 -8.79
CA ALA A 99 2.55 2.43 -8.12
C ALA A 99 2.29 1.59 -6.86
N LEU A 100 1.36 2.02 -6.01
CA LEU A 100 0.98 1.29 -4.80
C LEU A 100 0.31 -0.05 -5.12
N GLN A 101 -0.53 -0.12 -6.16
CA GLN A 101 -1.17 -1.38 -6.55
C GLN A 101 -0.15 -2.37 -7.15
N THR A 102 0.85 -1.88 -7.87
CA THR A 102 1.98 -2.71 -8.32
C THR A 102 2.78 -3.24 -7.12
N ALA A 103 3.02 -2.40 -6.11
CA ALA A 103 3.68 -2.81 -4.87
C ALA A 103 2.85 -3.84 -4.08
N GLN A 104 1.52 -3.69 -4.07
CA GLN A 104 0.58 -4.68 -3.50
C GLN A 104 0.72 -6.03 -4.21
N PHE A 105 0.73 -6.05 -5.55
CA PHE A 105 0.88 -7.29 -6.31
C PHE A 105 2.22 -7.96 -6.06
N LYS A 106 3.30 -7.18 -5.97
CA LYS A 106 4.62 -7.69 -5.60
C LYS A 106 4.60 -8.31 -4.20
N LEU A 107 4.00 -7.63 -3.22
CA LEU A 107 3.86 -8.11 -1.85
C LEU A 107 3.14 -9.46 -1.82
N TRP A 108 1.94 -9.53 -2.38
CA TRP A 108 1.16 -10.76 -2.48
C TRP A 108 1.92 -11.90 -3.16
N PHE A 109 2.66 -11.61 -4.23
CA PHE A 109 3.45 -12.63 -4.92
C PHE A 109 4.59 -13.18 -4.04
N VAL A 110 5.34 -12.29 -3.35
CA VAL A 110 6.43 -12.68 -2.45
C VAL A 110 5.90 -13.47 -1.25
N GLU A 111 4.72 -13.11 -0.74
CA GLU A 111 4.02 -13.85 0.32
C GLU A 111 3.35 -15.15 -0.19
N GLY A 112 3.51 -15.46 -1.48
CA GLY A 112 3.09 -16.73 -2.06
C GLY A 112 1.59 -16.82 -2.39
N ALA A 113 0.86 -15.70 -2.29
CA ALA A 113 -0.57 -15.65 -2.59
C ALA A 113 -0.85 -16.18 -4.01
N LYS A 114 -1.99 -16.83 -4.17
CA LYS A 114 -2.48 -17.38 -5.43
C LYS A 114 -3.62 -16.51 -5.95
N PRO A 115 -3.82 -16.42 -7.27
CA PRO A 115 -4.93 -15.67 -7.84
C PRO A 115 -6.31 -16.06 -7.27
N PHE A 116 -6.53 -17.32 -6.90
CA PHE A 116 -7.79 -17.75 -6.28
C PHE A 116 -7.99 -17.15 -4.86
N GLN A 117 -6.91 -16.92 -4.11
CA GLN A 117 -6.99 -16.30 -2.78
C GLN A 117 -7.38 -14.82 -2.92
N ILE A 118 -6.83 -14.13 -3.91
CA ILE A 118 -7.21 -12.74 -4.21
C ILE A 118 -8.67 -12.65 -4.66
N TRP A 119 -9.13 -13.61 -5.48
CA TRP A 119 -10.54 -13.71 -5.84
C TRP A 119 -11.46 -13.83 -4.62
N LYS A 120 -11.08 -14.71 -3.67
CA LYS A 120 -11.83 -14.92 -2.43
C LYS A 120 -11.80 -13.67 -1.53
N MET A 121 -10.63 -13.04 -1.38
CA MET A 121 -10.45 -11.82 -0.58
C MET A 121 -11.33 -10.68 -1.09
N LEU A 122 -11.51 -10.56 -2.41
CA LEU A 122 -12.37 -9.55 -3.02
C LEU A 122 -13.88 -9.88 -2.96
N ASN A 123 -14.26 -10.97 -2.29
CA ASN A 123 -15.65 -11.45 -2.16
C ASN A 123 -16.37 -11.63 -3.53
N MET A 124 -15.63 -12.12 -4.53
CA MET A 124 -16.13 -12.26 -5.90
C MET A 124 -17.18 -13.37 -6.05
N LYS A 125 -18.29 -13.06 -6.73
CA LYS A 125 -19.37 -14.01 -7.06
C LYS A 125 -19.26 -14.49 -8.50
N LYS A 126 -19.34 -15.80 -8.73
CA LYS A 126 -19.13 -16.43 -10.05
C LYS A 126 -20.11 -15.92 -11.11
N GLU A 127 -21.31 -15.55 -10.71
CA GLU A 127 -22.40 -15.14 -11.60
C GLU A 127 -22.23 -13.69 -12.08
N THR A 128 -21.59 -12.84 -11.29
CA THR A 128 -21.59 -11.38 -11.52
C THR A 128 -20.21 -10.74 -11.56
N TRP A 129 -19.13 -11.50 -11.33
CA TRP A 129 -17.77 -10.93 -11.23
C TRP A 129 -17.33 -10.16 -12.48
N MET A 130 -17.79 -10.53 -13.67
CA MET A 130 -17.37 -9.86 -14.91
C MET A 130 -17.81 -8.39 -14.94
N MET A 131 -18.95 -8.08 -14.31
CA MET A 131 -19.49 -6.73 -14.20
C MET A 131 -18.96 -5.97 -12.98
N ASN A 132 -18.30 -6.68 -12.04
CA ASN A 132 -17.75 -6.05 -10.86
C ASN A 132 -16.48 -5.25 -11.22
N PRO A 133 -16.43 -3.92 -10.98
CA PRO A 133 -15.23 -3.12 -11.25
C PRO A 133 -14.00 -3.60 -10.48
N ASP A 134 -14.18 -4.18 -9.29
CA ASP A 134 -13.11 -4.68 -8.44
C ASP A 134 -12.42 -5.93 -9.02
N ALA A 135 -13.05 -6.59 -10.01
CA ALA A 135 -12.43 -7.70 -10.71
C ALA A 135 -11.15 -7.29 -11.46
N GLN A 136 -10.94 -5.99 -11.72
CA GLN A 136 -9.69 -5.48 -12.28
C GLN A 136 -8.48 -5.68 -11.36
N VAL A 137 -8.68 -5.64 -10.03
CA VAL A 137 -7.62 -5.99 -9.06
C VAL A 137 -7.17 -7.43 -9.29
N TRP A 138 -8.12 -8.36 -9.37
CA TRP A 138 -7.82 -9.78 -9.60
C TRP A 138 -7.17 -10.02 -10.97
N ARG A 139 -7.68 -9.40 -12.04
CA ARG A 139 -7.10 -9.51 -13.39
C ARG A 139 -5.65 -9.01 -13.40
N GLY A 140 -5.40 -7.83 -12.84
CA GLY A 140 -4.06 -7.26 -12.74
C GLY A 140 -3.11 -8.14 -11.94
N TYR A 141 -3.56 -8.70 -10.82
CA TYR A 141 -2.74 -9.64 -10.05
C TYR A 141 -2.48 -10.96 -10.79
N LEU A 142 -3.49 -11.50 -11.49
CA LEU A 142 -3.34 -12.72 -12.29
C LEU A 142 -2.29 -12.55 -13.40
N GLU A 143 -2.30 -11.41 -14.09
CA GLU A 143 -1.29 -11.06 -15.08
C GLU A 143 0.09 -10.94 -14.46
N TYR A 144 0.23 -10.19 -13.36
CA TYR A 144 1.47 -10.07 -12.62
C TYR A 144 2.02 -11.44 -12.20
N TYR A 145 1.17 -12.29 -11.62
CA TYR A 145 1.52 -13.63 -11.17
C TYR A 145 2.04 -14.51 -12.30
N LYS A 146 1.38 -14.49 -13.47
CA LYS A 146 1.82 -15.24 -14.65
C LYS A 146 3.19 -14.78 -15.15
N LEU A 147 3.40 -13.46 -15.24
CA LEU A 147 4.67 -12.87 -15.67
C LEU A 147 5.82 -13.27 -14.73
N GLN A 148 5.63 -13.15 -13.41
CA GLN A 148 6.65 -13.51 -12.44
C GLN A 148 6.91 -15.03 -12.41
N LYS A 149 5.88 -15.86 -12.59
CA LYS A 149 6.08 -17.31 -12.71
C LYS A 149 6.90 -17.68 -13.94
N ALA A 150 6.61 -17.09 -15.10
CA ALA A 150 7.36 -17.33 -16.33
C ALA A 150 8.82 -16.88 -16.22
N ALA A 151 9.08 -15.74 -15.57
CA ALA A 151 10.44 -15.22 -15.37
C ALA A 151 11.30 -16.08 -14.41
N ASN A 152 10.66 -16.82 -13.50
CA ASN A 152 11.33 -17.63 -12.48
C ASN A 152 11.42 -19.14 -12.84
N VAL A 153 11.07 -19.54 -14.07
CA VAL A 153 11.33 -20.90 -14.55
C VAL A 153 12.81 -20.99 -14.95
N PRO A 154 13.62 -21.90 -14.35
CA PRO A 154 14.98 -22.15 -14.83
C PRO A 154 14.92 -22.58 -16.29
N LYS A 155 15.75 -21.96 -17.14
CA LYS A 155 15.96 -22.42 -18.52
C LYS A 155 16.58 -23.81 -18.55
#